data_AF-A0A363NUE8-F1
#
_entry.id   AF-A0A363NUE8-F1
#
_cell.length_a   1.000
_cell.length_b   1.000
_cell.length_c   1.000
_cell.angle_alpha   90.00
_cell.angle_beta   90.00
_cell.angle_gamma   90.00
#
_symmetry.space_group_name_H-M   'P 1'
#
loop_
_entity.id
_entity.type
_entity.pdbx_description
1 polymer ?
#
loop_
_entity_poly.entity_id
_entity_poly.type
_entity_poly.pdbx_seq_one_letter_code
_entity_poly.pdbx_strand_id
1 'polypeptide(L)' 'MKKENDTEFQALTIIAEMVMSFKQLHVLNISMKDRKELQFVRTSLEKVIHDNGYQMTYDKNIKYNIIKL' A
#
# COMPACT_ATOMS: atom_id res chain seq x y z
N MET A 1 17.85 -22.71 -0.19
CA MET A 1 16.67 -22.16 -0.89
C MET A 1 16.74 -20.64 -0.82
N LYS A 2 16.98 -19.97 -1.95
CA LYS A 2 17.02 -18.50 -2.01
C LYS A 2 15.59 -17.94 -2.05
N LYS A 3 15.18 -17.24 -0.99
CA LYS A 3 14.63 -15.87 -0.96
C LYS A 3 13.56 -15.38 -1.98
N GLU A 4 12.91 -16.21 -2.78
CA GLU A 4 11.81 -15.72 -3.65
C GLU A 4 10.69 -15.04 -2.83
N ASN A 5 10.32 -15.66 -1.69
CA ASN A 5 9.38 -15.06 -0.73
C ASN A 5 9.86 -13.76 -0.09
N ASP A 6 11.18 -13.53 0.05
CA ASP A 6 11.69 -12.32 0.70
C ASP A 6 11.59 -11.12 -0.24
N THR A 7 11.92 -11.29 -1.53
CA THR A 7 11.94 -10.18 -2.49
C THR A 7 10.54 -9.74 -2.89
N GLU A 8 9.63 -10.68 -3.15
CA GLU A 8 8.23 -10.37 -3.44
C GLU A 8 7.56 -9.69 -2.23
N PHE A 9 7.72 -10.26 -1.03
CA PHE A 9 7.15 -9.70 0.18
C PHE A 9 7.72 -8.31 0.51
N GLN A 10 9.02 -8.08 0.28
CA GLN A 10 9.61 -6.75 0.40
C GLN A 10 9.00 -5.76 -0.58
N ALA A 11 8.83 -6.14 -1.85
CA ALA A 11 8.21 -5.27 -2.84
C ALA A 11 6.76 -4.91 -2.44
N LEU A 12 5.97 -5.88 -2.00
CA LEU A 12 4.60 -5.63 -1.53
C LEU A 12 4.56 -4.77 -0.26
N THR A 13 5.54 -4.92 0.64
CA THR A 13 5.67 -4.08 1.83
C THR A 13 5.95 -2.62 1.45
N ILE A 14 6.84 -2.37 0.49
CA ILE A 14 7.12 -1.02 -0.03
C ILE A 14 5.87 -0.40 -0.63
N ILE A 15 5.11 -1.15 -1.43
CA ILE A 15 3.84 -0.68 -2.01
C ILE A 15 2.84 -0.31 -0.89
N ALA A 16 2.78 -1.13 0.16
CA ALA A 16 1.90 -0.87 1.30
C ALA A 16 2.31 0.40 2.08
N GLU A 17 3.60 0.64 2.25
CA GLU A 17 4.11 1.89 2.83
C GLU A 17 3.73 3.10 1.97
N MET A 18 3.84 3.01 0.64
CA MET A 18 3.37 4.06 -0.26
C MET A 18 1.89 4.35 -0.06
N VAL A 19 1.03 3.32 -0.01
CA VAL A 19 -0.41 3.45 0.27
C VAL A 19 -0.66 4.18 1.60
N MET A 20 0.15 3.91 2.62
CA MET A 20 0.05 4.60 3.92
C MET A 20 0.43 6.08 3.83
N SER A 21 1.44 6.43 3.04
CA SER A 21 1.83 7.83 2.80
C SER A 21 0.73 8.66 2.15
N PHE A 22 -0.16 8.08 1.35
CA PHE A 22 -1.32 8.82 0.81
C PHE A 22 -2.20 9.42 1.90
N LYS A 23 -2.33 8.76 3.06
CA LYS A 23 -3.06 9.33 4.20
C LYS A 23 -2.43 10.62 4.68
N GLN A 24 -1.11 10.77 4.59
CA GLN A 24 -0.41 11.97 5.02
C GLN A 24 -0.64 13.16 4.06
N LEU A 25 -0.97 12.91 2.79
CA LEU A 25 -1.24 13.95 1.80
C LEU A 25 -2.48 14.82 2.12
N HIS A 26 -3.35 14.38 3.04
CA HIS A 26 -4.49 15.18 3.52
C HIS A 26 -4.09 16.55 4.12
N VAL A 27 -2.84 16.73 4.54
CA VAL A 27 -2.31 18.01 5.09
C VAL A 27 -2.03 19.02 3.97
N LEU A 28 -1.93 18.58 2.72
CA LEU A 28 -1.67 19.45 1.58
C LEU A 28 -2.97 20.12 1.11
N ASN A 29 -2.85 21.35 0.61
CA ASN A 29 -3.96 22.06 -0.04
C ASN A 29 -4.14 21.56 -1.50
N ILE A 30 -4.49 20.29 -1.64
CA ILE A 30 -4.68 19.59 -2.92
C ILE A 30 -6.07 19.85 -3.50
N SER A 31 -6.14 20.05 -4.82
CA SER A 31 -7.40 20.27 -5.52
C SER A 31 -8.26 19.00 -5.53
N MET A 32 -9.56 19.17 -5.84
CA MET A 32 -10.46 18.02 -5.99
C MET A 32 -10.07 17.09 -7.15
N LYS A 33 -9.42 17.63 -8.19
CA LYS A 33 -8.91 16.82 -9.30
C LYS A 33 -7.75 15.95 -8.81
N ASP A 34 -6.79 16.55 -8.13
CA ASP A 34 -5.62 15.84 -7.59
C ASP A 34 -6.06 14.75 -6.60
N ARG A 35 -7.07 15.02 -5.76
CA ARG A 35 -7.64 14.02 -4.84
C ARG A 35 -8.17 12.78 -5.57
N LYS A 36 -8.82 12.95 -6.74
CA LYS A 36 -9.33 11.82 -7.53
C LYS A 36 -8.18 11.00 -8.14
N GLU A 37 -7.16 11.68 -8.66
CA GLU A 37 -5.96 11.02 -9.19
C GLU A 37 -5.23 10.25 -8.09
N LEU A 38 -5.04 10.85 -6.91
CA LEU A 38 -4.45 10.20 -5.75
C LEU A 38 -5.26 8.98 -5.30
N GLN A 39 -6.59 9.08 -5.28
CA GLN A 39 -7.46 7.94 -4.96
C GLN A 39 -7.33 6.81 -5.98
N PHE A 40 -7.24 7.14 -7.28
CA PHE A 40 -7.03 6.16 -8.33
C PHE A 40 -5.70 5.41 -8.18
N VAL A 41 -4.61 6.15 -7.91
CA VAL A 41 -3.29 5.55 -7.67
C VAL A 41 -3.33 4.65 -6.44
N ARG A 42 -3.91 5.13 -5.33
CA ARG A 42 -4.08 4.33 -4.11
C ARG A 42 -4.80 3.02 -4.38
N THR A 43 -5.95 3.06 -5.04
CA THR A 43 -6.73 1.85 -5.37
C THR A 43 -5.95 0.91 -6.28
N SER A 44 -5.14 1.44 -7.21
CA SER A 44 -4.30 0.63 -8.09
C SER A 44 -3.21 -0.11 -7.31
N LEU A 45 -2.55 0.56 -6.35
CA LEU A 45 -1.54 -0.06 -5.49
C LEU A 45 -2.14 -1.11 -4.54
N GLU A 46 -3.29 -0.81 -3.92
CA GLU A 46 -4.03 -1.77 -3.09
C GLU A 46 -4.43 -3.01 -3.90
N LYS A 47 -4.81 -2.85 -5.17
CA LYS A 47 -5.11 -3.95 -6.08
C LYS A 47 -3.87 -4.82 -6.37
N VAL A 48 -2.69 -4.24 -6.58
CA VAL A 48 -1.45 -5.03 -6.77
C VAL A 48 -1.19 -5.92 -5.54
N ILE A 49 -1.37 -5.39 -4.33
CA ILE A 49 -1.22 -6.17 -3.10
C ILE A 49 -2.23 -7.32 -3.05
N HIS A 50 -3.50 -7.04 -3.37
CA HIS A 50 -4.57 -8.02 -3.39
C HIS A 50 -4.35 -9.13 -4.42
N ASP A 51 -3.97 -8.77 -5.65
CA ASP A 51 -3.76 -9.73 -6.74
C ASP A 51 -2.57 -10.68 -6.45
N ASN A 52 -1.69 -10.34 -5.50
CA ASN A 52 -0.61 -11.20 -4.99
C ASN A 52 -0.97 -11.94 -3.69
N GLY A 53 -2.24 -11.98 -3.29
CA GLY A 53 -2.71 -12.78 -2.14
C GLY A 53 -2.49 -12.15 -0.77
N TYR A 54 -2.38 -10.83 -0.70
CA TYR A 54 -2.26 -10.07 0.54
C TYR A 54 -3.37 -9.02 0.65
N GLN A 55 -3.64 -8.51 1.84
CA GLN A 55 -4.52 -7.37 2.05
C GLN A 55 -3.84 -6.33 2.94
N MET A 56 -4.20 -5.07 2.75
CA MET A 56 -3.74 -3.98 3.61
C MET A 56 -4.29 -4.15 5.03
N THR A 57 -3.45 -3.90 6.03
CA THR A 57 -3.85 -3.69 7.41
C THR A 57 -3.42 -2.30 7.88
N TYR A 58 -4.22 -1.72 8.76
CA TYR A 58 -3.94 -0.42 9.39
C TYR A 58 -3.67 -0.54 10.88
N ASP A 59 -3.53 -1.78 11.38
CA ASP A 59 -3.18 -2.04 12.76
C ASP A 59 -1.72 -1.66 13.02
N LYS A 60 -1.54 -0.68 13.90
CA LYS A 60 -0.22 -0.16 14.29
C LYS A 60 0.60 -1.16 15.12
N ASN A 61 -0.02 -2.23 15.61
CA ASN A 61 0.64 -3.28 16.38
C ASN A 61 1.28 -4.36 15.49
N ILE A 62 1.01 -4.35 14.18
CA ILE A 62 1.57 -5.31 13.23
C ILE A 62 2.81 -4.72 12.58
N LYS A 63 3.86 -5.54 12.43
CA LYS A 63 5.16 -5.12 11.87
C LYS A 63 5.06 -4.64 10.42
N TYR A 64 4.14 -5.22 9.65
CA TYR A 64 3.96 -4.94 8.23
C TYR A 64 2.54 -4.46 7.96
N ASN A 65 2.38 -3.53 7.02
CA ASN A 65 1.08 -2.98 6.62
C ASN A 65 0.28 -3.93 5.71
N ILE A 66 0.70 -5.20 5.59
CA ILE A 66 0.02 -6.24 4.81
C ILE A 66 -0.10 -7.53 5.62
N ILE A 67 -1.21 -8.24 5.43
CA ILE A 67 -1.44 -9.59 5.96
C ILE A 67 -1.81 -10.52 4.80
N LYS A 68 -1.41 -11.79 4.90
CA LYS A 68 -1.72 -12.79 3.87
C LYS A 68 -3.21 -13.15 3.93
N LEU A 69 -3.82 -13.31 2.75
CA LEU A 69 -5.21 -13.78 2.59
C LEU A 69 -5.33 -15.30 2.76
#